data_AF-A0A353FHW5-F1
#
_entry.id   AF-A0A353FHW5-F1
#
_cell.length_a   1.000
_cell.length_b   1.000
_cell.length_c   1.000
_cell.angle_alpha   90.00
_cell.angle_beta   90.00
_cell.angle_gamma   90.00
#
_symmetry.space_group_name_H-M   'P 1'
#
loop_
_entity.id
_entity.type
_entity.pdbx_description
1 polymer ?
#
loop_
_entity_poly.entity_id
_entity_poly.type
_entity_poly.pdbx_seq_one_letter_code
_entity_poly.pdbx_strand_id
1 'polypeptide(L)'
;MKKIVVALLTVVSLSTFTSCKSGVTLSQVRSQEDKANSSLQDAHEEMLALAKMKEQYSKDSKEKRLQELRDRADDIQEDIDRLEEVSASNNSAVQANVKTSISSLKNDKADIETQIDAVEKVEKENWASAIETINVSVKNLEEELKKITANLPAEEK
;
A
#
# COMPACT_ATOMS: atom_id res chain seq x y z
N MET A 1 12.01 30.13 53.24
CA MET A 1 10.69 30.42 53.82
C MET A 1 9.79 30.97 52.72
N LYS A 2 8.60 30.37 52.57
CA LYS A 2 7.53 30.71 51.63
C LYS A 2 7.11 32.18 51.76
N LYS A 3 6.70 32.80 50.64
CA LYS A 3 5.49 33.65 50.55
C LYS A 3 5.08 33.80 49.08
N ILE A 4 3.99 33.12 48.75
CA ILE A 4 3.15 33.33 47.57
C ILE A 4 2.39 34.65 47.78
N VAL A 5 2.35 35.53 46.78
CA VAL A 5 1.26 36.50 46.61
C VAL A 5 0.90 36.53 45.13
N VAL A 6 -0.12 35.74 44.80
CA VAL A 6 -0.97 35.86 43.62
C VAL A 6 -1.90 37.05 43.86
N ALA A 7 -1.99 37.98 42.90
CA ALA A 7 -3.21 38.70 42.46
C ALA A 7 -2.91 40.12 41.95
N LEU A 8 -3.15 40.35 40.66
CA LEU A 8 -3.61 41.61 40.04
C LEU A 8 -3.84 41.26 38.54
N LEU A 9 -5.02 40.78 38.12
CA LEU A 9 -6.26 41.55 37.95
C LEU A 9 -6.01 42.98 37.47
N THR A 10 -5.62 43.10 36.19
CA THR A 10 -5.96 44.26 35.37
C THR A 10 -6.87 43.82 34.25
N VAL A 11 -8.15 44.13 34.47
CA VAL A 11 -9.19 44.24 33.45
C VAL A 11 -8.76 45.32 32.45
N VAL A 12 -8.62 44.94 31.18
CA VAL A 12 -8.78 45.83 30.02
C VAL A 12 -9.83 45.14 29.15
N SER A 13 -11.11 45.41 29.40
CA SER A 13 -11.91 46.33 28.57
C SER A 13 -11.97 45.83 27.13
N LEU A 14 -12.94 44.97 26.81
CA LEU A 14 -14.13 45.39 26.05
C LEU A 14 -13.76 46.31 24.87
N SER A 15 -13.77 45.76 23.65
CA SER A 15 -14.35 46.37 22.43
C SER A 15 -13.73 45.75 21.17
N THR A 16 -14.34 44.70 20.66
CA THR A 16 -14.67 44.58 19.22
C THR A 16 -15.74 43.50 19.07
N PHE A 17 -16.95 43.85 19.54
CA PHE A 17 -18.14 43.37 18.85
C PHE A 17 -18.17 44.03 17.47
N THR A 18 -17.50 43.41 16.50
CA THR A 18 -17.69 43.74 15.08
C THR A 18 -17.98 42.45 14.33
N SER A 19 -19.27 42.11 14.29
CA SER A 19 -19.92 41.29 13.29
C SER A 19 -19.33 39.91 12.97
N CYS A 20 -19.61 38.93 13.83
CA CYS A 20 -19.86 37.56 13.35
C CYS A 20 -21.20 37.54 12.61
N LYS A 21 -21.23 38.08 11.38
CA LYS A 21 -22.32 37.85 10.42
C LYS A 21 -21.72 37.34 9.12
N SER A 22 -21.11 36.16 9.16
CA SER A 22 -20.96 35.36 7.95
C SER A 22 -22.24 34.52 7.81
N GLY A 23 -23.30 35.12 7.31
CA GLY A 23 -24.42 34.33 6.79
C GLY A 23 -23.88 33.53 5.62
N VAL A 24 -23.80 32.21 5.77
CA VAL A 24 -23.43 31.32 4.67
C VAL A 24 -24.53 31.47 3.62
N THR A 25 -24.17 31.99 2.44
CA THR A 25 -25.10 32.16 1.33
C THR A 25 -25.30 30.84 0.59
N LEU A 26 -26.46 30.66 -0.05
CA LEU A 26 -26.74 29.45 -0.83
C LEU A 26 -25.70 29.25 -1.95
N SER A 27 -25.24 30.34 -2.57
CA SER A 27 -24.12 30.31 -3.53
C SER A 27 -22.80 29.80 -2.92
N GLN A 28 -22.49 30.13 -1.67
CA GLN A 28 -21.30 29.62 -0.98
C GLN A 28 -21.43 28.14 -0.63
N VAL A 29 -22.65 27.66 -0.33
CA VAL A 29 -22.87 26.22 -0.10
C VAL A 29 -22.74 25.43 -1.40
N ARG A 30 -23.35 25.90 -2.49
CA ARG A 30 -23.20 25.27 -3.82
C ARG A 30 -21.74 25.25 -4.29
N SER A 31 -21.00 26.34 -4.10
CA SER A 31 -19.57 26.36 -4.43
C SER A 31 -18.74 25.39 -3.57
N GLN A 32 -19.13 25.17 -2.31
CA GLN A 32 -18.48 24.17 -1.45
C GLN A 32 -18.87 22.73 -1.82
N GLU A 33 -20.11 22.51 -2.25
CA GLU A 33 -20.58 21.24 -2.80
C GLU A 33 -19.80 20.86 -4.06
N ASP A 34 -19.64 21.80 -5.01
CA ASP A 34 -18.87 21.57 -6.24
C ASP A 34 -17.41 21.25 -5.93
N LYS A 35 -16.79 21.97 -4.98
CA LYS A 35 -15.43 21.69 -4.52
C LYS A 35 -15.33 20.32 -3.84
N ALA A 36 -16.28 19.98 -2.98
CA ALA A 36 -16.30 18.70 -2.29
C ALA A 36 -16.48 17.54 -3.28
N ASN A 37 -17.36 17.67 -4.27
CA ASN A 37 -17.54 16.68 -5.33
C ASN A 37 -16.28 16.53 -6.20
N SER A 38 -15.64 17.64 -6.57
CA SER A 38 -14.36 17.60 -7.30
C SER A 38 -13.28 16.88 -6.49
N SER A 39 -13.13 17.22 -5.20
CA SER A 39 -12.15 16.56 -4.33
C SER A 39 -12.46 15.08 -4.08
N LEU A 40 -13.74 14.69 -4.06
CA LEU A 40 -14.14 13.28 -3.99
C LEU A 40 -13.77 12.51 -5.25
N GLN A 41 -13.93 13.13 -6.43
CA GLN A 41 -13.51 12.54 -7.70
C GLN A 41 -11.99 12.38 -7.77
N ASP A 42 -11.24 13.42 -7.41
CA ASP A 42 -9.77 13.36 -7.38
C ASP A 42 -9.28 12.24 -6.45
N ALA A 43 -9.83 12.18 -5.23
CA ALA A 43 -9.49 11.13 -4.26
C ALA A 43 -9.89 9.73 -4.76
N HIS A 44 -11.01 9.61 -5.46
CA HIS A 44 -11.45 8.34 -6.06
C HIS A 44 -10.45 7.87 -7.12
N GLU A 45 -10.04 8.75 -8.04
CA GLU A 45 -9.06 8.44 -9.07
C GLU A 45 -7.70 8.06 -8.48
N GLU A 46 -7.21 8.80 -7.48
CA GLU A 46 -5.97 8.50 -6.78
C GLU A 46 -6.01 7.13 -6.09
N MET A 47 -7.12 6.79 -5.43
CA MET A 47 -7.28 5.48 -4.78
C MET A 47 -7.32 4.33 -5.79
N LEU A 48 -8.00 4.51 -6.94
CA LEU A 48 -8.00 3.51 -8.01
C LEU A 48 -6.61 3.35 -8.62
N ALA A 49 -5.88 4.44 -8.83
CA ALA A 49 -4.50 4.41 -9.32
C ALA A 49 -3.58 3.69 -8.33
N LEU A 50 -3.72 3.96 -7.02
CA LEU A 50 -2.97 3.30 -5.97
C LEU A 50 -3.27 1.80 -5.90
N ALA A 51 -4.54 1.39 -5.99
CA ALA A 51 -4.93 -0.01 -6.00
C ALA A 51 -4.31 -0.76 -7.19
N LYS A 52 -4.35 -0.17 -8.40
CA LYS A 52 -3.69 -0.73 -9.59
C LYS A 52 -2.18 -0.80 -9.43
N MET A 53 -1.56 0.25 -8.89
CA MET A 53 -0.11 0.29 -8.63
C MET A 53 0.30 -0.80 -7.63
N LYS A 54 -0.48 -1.03 -6.57
CA LYS A 54 -0.23 -2.10 -5.59
C LYS A 54 -0.34 -3.49 -6.21
N GLU A 55 -1.36 -3.72 -7.04
CA GLU A 55 -1.53 -4.97 -7.78
C GLU A 55 -0.34 -5.24 -8.71
N GLN A 56 0.10 -4.22 -9.45
CA GLN A 56 1.28 -4.31 -10.33
C GLN A 56 2.56 -4.57 -9.54
N TYR A 57 2.80 -3.81 -8.46
CA TYR A 57 3.97 -3.99 -7.60
C TYR A 57 4.02 -5.40 -6.99
N SER A 58 2.87 -5.92 -6.54
CA SER A 58 2.78 -7.28 -6.00
C SER A 58 3.13 -8.33 -7.06
N LYS A 59 2.63 -8.14 -8.30
CA LYS A 59 2.99 -8.99 -9.44
C LYS A 59 4.48 -8.93 -9.77
N ASP A 60 5.03 -7.73 -9.92
CA ASP A 60 6.43 -7.52 -10.31
C ASP A 60 7.39 -8.05 -9.23
N SER A 61 7.05 -7.84 -7.95
CA SER A 61 7.81 -8.38 -6.81
C SER A 61 7.81 -9.91 -6.80
N LYS A 62 6.65 -10.54 -7.05
CA LYS A 62 6.53 -12.00 -7.19
C LYS A 62 7.37 -12.51 -8.37
N GLU A 63 7.27 -11.87 -9.53
CA GLU A 63 7.99 -12.26 -10.74
C GLU A 63 9.50 -12.13 -10.56
N LYS A 64 9.97 -11.03 -9.97
CA LYS A 64 11.38 -10.84 -9.61
C LYS A 64 11.86 -11.91 -8.64
N ARG A 65 11.08 -12.22 -7.60
CA ARG A 65 11.45 -13.26 -6.63
C ARG A 65 11.53 -14.64 -7.27
N LEU A 66 10.62 -14.96 -8.19
CA LEU A 66 10.66 -16.21 -8.95
C LEU A 66 11.90 -16.28 -9.84
N GLN A 67 12.26 -15.18 -10.50
CA GLN A 67 13.48 -15.11 -11.30
C GLN A 67 14.72 -15.34 -10.43
N GLU A 68 14.87 -14.64 -9.30
CA GLU A 68 15.99 -14.83 -8.37
C GLU A 68 16.12 -16.28 -7.88
N LEU A 69 14.99 -16.94 -7.60
CA LEU A 69 14.99 -18.34 -7.16
C LEU A 69 15.38 -19.30 -8.30
N ARG A 70 14.91 -19.04 -9.53
CA ARG A 70 15.25 -19.85 -10.71
C ARG A 70 16.72 -19.71 -11.08
N ASP A 71 17.23 -18.49 -11.13
CA ASP A 71 18.65 -18.22 -11.39
C ASP A 71 19.53 -18.95 -10.37
N ARG A 72 19.16 -18.94 -9.08
CA ARG A 72 19.88 -19.66 -8.03
C ARG A 72 19.80 -21.19 -8.17
N ALA A 73 18.67 -21.72 -8.63
CA ALA A 73 18.53 -23.16 -8.89
C ALA A 73 19.41 -23.61 -10.07
N ASP A 74 19.53 -22.75 -11.10
CA ASP A 74 20.38 -22.97 -12.26
C ASP A 74 21.87 -22.90 -11.88
N ASP A 75 22.28 -21.92 -11.07
CA ASP A 75 23.65 -21.82 -10.54
C ASP A 75 24.04 -23.08 -9.75
N ILE A 76 23.15 -23.57 -8.87
CA ILE A 76 23.37 -24.81 -8.12
C ILE A 76 23.48 -26.03 -9.04
N GLN A 77 22.68 -26.07 -10.12
CA GLN A 77 22.78 -27.14 -11.10
C GLN A 77 24.13 -27.11 -11.83
N GLU A 78 24.61 -25.92 -12.22
CA GLU A 78 25.93 -25.77 -12.84
C GLU A 78 27.06 -26.23 -11.91
N ASP A 79 26.97 -25.90 -10.61
CA ASP A 79 27.94 -26.37 -9.62
C ASP A 79 27.89 -27.89 -9.40
N ILE A 80 26.70 -28.50 -9.44
CA ILE A 80 26.54 -29.96 -9.42
C ILE A 80 27.24 -30.57 -10.64
N ASP A 81 26.98 -30.06 -11.85
CA ASP A 81 27.52 -30.60 -13.09
C ASP A 81 29.06 -30.52 -13.11
N ARG A 82 29.62 -29.39 -12.66
CA ARG A 82 31.08 -29.21 -12.50
C ARG A 82 31.67 -30.19 -11.49
N LEU A 83 31.01 -30.41 -10.35
CA LEU A 83 31.46 -31.37 -9.35
C LEU A 83 31.36 -32.81 -9.86
N GLU A 84 30.34 -33.15 -10.64
CA GLU A 84 30.20 -34.46 -11.28
C GLU A 84 31.33 -34.70 -12.31
N GLU A 85 31.70 -33.70 -13.09
CA GLU A 85 32.85 -33.76 -14.01
C GLU A 85 34.19 -33.94 -13.28
N VAL A 86 34.39 -33.20 -12.18
CA VAL A 86 35.58 -33.33 -11.32
C VAL A 86 35.65 -34.72 -10.67
N SER A 87 34.51 -35.28 -10.26
CA SER A 87 34.40 -36.63 -9.69
C SER A 87 34.74 -37.74 -10.69
N ALA A 88 34.39 -37.54 -11.97
CA ALA A 88 34.72 -38.47 -13.05
C ALA A 88 36.21 -38.45 -13.42
N SER A 89 36.90 -37.34 -13.20
CA SER A 89 38.26 -37.08 -13.67
C SER A 89 39.36 -37.37 -12.64
N ASN A 90 39.04 -37.62 -11.37
CA ASN A 90 40.00 -37.69 -10.26
C ASN A 90 40.03 -39.02 -9.50
N ASN A 91 41.16 -39.30 -8.83
CA ASN A 91 41.39 -40.50 -8.00
C ASN A 91 40.44 -40.59 -6.78
N SER A 92 40.18 -41.81 -6.32
CA SER A 92 39.14 -42.17 -5.32
C SER A 92 39.17 -41.39 -3.99
N ALA A 93 40.31 -40.80 -3.61
CA ALA A 93 40.51 -40.13 -2.33
C ALA A 93 39.62 -38.88 -2.14
N VAL A 94 39.26 -38.17 -3.21
CA VAL A 94 38.44 -36.93 -3.13
C VAL A 94 36.96 -37.21 -3.45
N GLN A 95 36.67 -38.39 -4.01
CA GLN A 95 35.37 -38.75 -4.56
C GLN A 95 34.24 -38.80 -3.51
N ALA A 96 34.56 -39.19 -2.28
CA ALA A 96 33.58 -39.23 -1.18
C ALA A 96 33.15 -37.82 -0.75
N ASN A 97 34.09 -36.87 -0.69
CA ASN A 97 33.80 -35.48 -0.36
C ASN A 97 32.98 -34.82 -1.47
N VAL A 98 33.36 -35.03 -2.73
CA VAL A 98 32.62 -34.50 -3.89
C VAL A 98 31.19 -35.05 -3.93
N LYS A 99 30.98 -36.35 -3.70
CA LYS A 99 29.63 -36.94 -3.60
C LYS A 99 28.78 -36.33 -2.47
N THR A 100 29.41 -36.00 -1.35
CA THR A 100 28.74 -35.37 -0.21
C THR A 100 28.31 -33.94 -0.58
N SER A 101 29.19 -33.18 -1.21
CA SER A 101 28.88 -31.83 -1.71
C SER A 101 27.76 -31.84 -2.75
N ILE A 102 27.81 -32.76 -3.73
CA ILE A 102 26.74 -32.92 -4.73
C ILE A 102 25.41 -33.25 -4.04
N SER A 103 25.41 -34.13 -3.04
CA SER A 103 24.18 -34.49 -2.31
C SER A 103 23.61 -33.29 -1.55
N SER A 104 24.48 -32.46 -0.94
CA SER A 104 24.07 -31.23 -0.27
C SER A 104 23.44 -30.24 -1.26
N LEU A 105 24.10 -30.01 -2.40
CA LEU A 105 23.60 -29.10 -3.43
C LEU A 105 22.26 -29.58 -4.03
N LYS A 106 22.08 -30.90 -4.19
CA LYS A 106 20.80 -31.47 -4.62
C LYS A 106 19.67 -31.20 -3.62
N ASN A 107 19.97 -31.27 -2.32
CA ASN A 107 19.00 -30.91 -1.28
C ASN A 107 18.69 -29.40 -1.31
N ASP A 108 19.73 -28.56 -1.41
CA ASP A 108 19.55 -27.10 -1.49
C ASP A 108 18.71 -26.70 -2.72
N LYS A 109 18.92 -27.38 -3.85
CA LYS A 109 18.11 -27.19 -5.06
C LYS A 109 16.66 -27.59 -4.84
N ALA A 110 16.40 -28.74 -4.21
CA ALA A 110 15.04 -29.20 -3.90
C ALA A 110 14.30 -28.24 -2.94
N ASP A 111 15.02 -27.64 -1.99
CA ASP A 111 14.47 -26.61 -1.10
C ASP A 111 14.14 -25.32 -1.84
N ILE A 112 14.92 -24.95 -2.86
CA ILE A 112 14.62 -23.82 -3.74
C ILE A 112 13.42 -24.13 -4.63
N GLU A 113 13.32 -25.33 -5.21
CA GLU A 113 12.17 -25.77 -5.99
C GLU A 113 10.88 -25.73 -5.14
N THR A 114 10.96 -26.12 -3.88
CA THR A 114 9.84 -25.99 -2.92
C THR A 114 9.46 -24.53 -2.67
N GLN A 115 10.44 -23.62 -2.60
CA GLN A 115 10.18 -22.18 -2.46
C GLN A 115 9.57 -21.58 -3.74
N ILE A 116 9.99 -22.02 -4.92
CA ILE A 116 9.40 -21.64 -6.20
C ILE A 116 7.92 -22.04 -6.21
N ASP A 117 7.63 -23.30 -5.90
CA ASP A 117 6.26 -23.82 -5.79
C ASP A 117 5.41 -23.00 -4.81
N ALA A 118 5.98 -22.66 -3.65
CA ALA A 118 5.29 -21.87 -2.64
C ALA A 118 4.95 -20.47 -3.16
N VAL A 119 5.89 -19.80 -3.83
CA VAL A 119 5.69 -18.47 -4.43
C VAL A 119 4.69 -18.53 -5.59
N GLU A 120 4.77 -19.55 -6.45
CA GLU A 120 3.82 -19.74 -7.56
C GLU A 120 2.38 -19.90 -7.08
N LYS A 121 2.18 -20.63 -5.97
CA LYS A 121 0.88 -20.85 -5.31
C LYS A 121 0.32 -19.62 -4.60
N VAL A 122 1.12 -18.58 -4.33
CA VAL A 122 0.60 -17.32 -3.79
C VAL A 122 -0.35 -16.71 -4.81
N GLU A 123 -1.63 -16.62 -4.47
CA GLU A 123 -2.64 -16.01 -5.34
C GLU A 123 -2.29 -14.55 -5.62
N LYS A 124 -2.64 -14.09 -6.82
CA LYS A 124 -2.50 -12.68 -7.18
C LYS A 124 -3.36 -11.85 -6.24
N GLU A 125 -2.80 -10.82 -5.63
CA GLU A 125 -3.59 -9.88 -4.83
C GLU A 125 -4.74 -9.32 -5.67
N ASN A 126 -5.97 -9.58 -5.22
CA ASN A 126 -7.17 -9.13 -5.88
C ASN A 126 -7.73 -7.90 -5.16
N TRP A 127 -7.48 -6.72 -5.72
CA TRP A 127 -7.95 -5.44 -5.19
C TRP A 127 -9.38 -5.08 -5.64
N ALA A 128 -10.06 -5.94 -6.42
CA ALA A 128 -11.40 -5.65 -6.95
C ALA A 128 -12.44 -5.41 -5.85
N SER A 129 -12.39 -6.16 -4.75
CA SER A 129 -13.30 -5.97 -3.61
C SER A 129 -13.07 -4.63 -2.89
N ALA A 130 -11.81 -4.23 -2.76
CA ALA A 130 -11.46 -2.94 -2.18
C ALA A 130 -11.90 -1.78 -3.10
N ILE A 131 -11.69 -1.93 -4.41
CA ILE A 131 -12.16 -0.98 -5.43
C ILE A 131 -13.68 -0.83 -5.38
N GLU A 132 -14.42 -1.93 -5.28
CA GLU A 132 -15.88 -1.89 -5.17
C GLU A 132 -16.34 -1.18 -3.90
N THR A 133 -15.67 -1.45 -2.78
CA THR A 133 -15.93 -0.75 -1.52
C THR A 133 -15.69 0.76 -1.66
N ILE A 134 -14.58 1.16 -2.30
CA ILE A 134 -14.25 2.57 -2.57
C ILE A 134 -15.35 3.20 -3.44
N ASN A 135 -15.79 2.54 -4.52
CA ASN A 135 -16.85 3.03 -5.40
C ASN A 135 -18.15 3.29 -4.63
N VAL A 136 -18.57 2.34 -3.80
CA VAL A 136 -19.78 2.45 -2.97
C VAL A 136 -19.64 3.60 -1.97
N SER A 137 -18.50 3.73 -1.31
CA SER A 137 -18.24 4.81 -0.35
C SER A 137 -18.27 6.20 -1.00
N VAL A 138 -17.64 6.36 -2.17
CA VAL A 138 -17.66 7.63 -2.92
C VAL A 138 -19.09 8.00 -3.32
N LYS A 139 -19.85 7.04 -3.87
CA LYS A 139 -21.25 7.26 -4.25
C LYS A 139 -22.11 7.69 -3.06
N ASN A 140 -21.94 7.05 -1.90
CA ASN A 140 -22.66 7.42 -0.68
C ASN A 140 -22.33 8.85 -0.24
N LEU A 141 -21.06 9.25 -0.31
CA LEU A 141 -20.63 10.61 0.03
C LEU A 141 -21.19 11.66 -0.94
N GLU A 142 -21.22 11.38 -2.24
CA GLU A 142 -21.88 12.24 -3.24
C GLU A 142 -23.38 12.39 -2.96
N GLU A 143 -24.05 11.29 -2.59
CA GLU A 143 -25.48 11.32 -2.24
C GLU A 143 -25.74 12.09 -0.94
N GLU A 144 -24.86 11.99 0.06
CA GLU A 144 -24.94 12.76 1.30
C GLU A 144 -24.73 14.25 1.05
N LEU A 145 -23.74 14.62 0.22
CA LEU A 145 -23.52 16.02 -0.19
C LEU A 145 -24.76 16.61 -0.84
N LYS A 146 -25.36 15.88 -1.81
CA LYS A 146 -26.61 16.30 -2.48
C LYS A 146 -27.79 16.45 -1.52
N LYS A 147 -27.91 15.57 -0.52
CA LYS A 147 -28.99 15.66 0.48
C LYS A 147 -28.81 16.88 1.36
N ILE A 148 -27.57 17.19 1.77
CA ILE A 148 -27.27 18.36 2.61
C ILE A 148 -27.62 19.65 1.85
N THR A 149 -27.28 19.74 0.57
CA THR A 149 -27.55 20.93 -0.25
C THR A 149 -29.00 21.06 -0.69
N ALA A 150 -29.70 19.95 -0.95
CA ALA A 150 -31.12 19.95 -1.32
C ALA A 150 -32.05 20.37 -0.17
N ASN A 151 -31.63 20.17 1.08
CA ASN A 151 -32.40 20.56 2.27
C ASN A 151 -32.25 22.05 2.65
N LEU A 152 -31.50 22.82 1.86
CA LEU A 152 -31.35 24.26 2.10
C LEU A 152 -32.53 25.02 1.48
N PRO A 153 -33.16 25.94 2.23
CA PRO A 153 -34.24 26.77 1.69
C PRO A 153 -33.74 27.61 0.52
N ALA A 154 -34.59 27.79 -0.50
CA ALA A 154 -34.29 28.66 -1.63
C ALA A 154 -34.04 30.09 -1.15
N GLU A 155 -33.09 30.80 -1.78
CA GLU A 155 -32.79 32.21 -1.47
C GLU A 155 -34.09 33.03 -1.50
N GLU A 156 -34.56 33.46 -0.32
CA GLU A 156 -35.55 34.52 -0.23
C GLU A 156 -34.88 35.83 -0.67
N LYS A 157 -35.38 36.39 -1.77
CA LYS A 157 -34.95 37.66 -2.35
C LYS A 157 -35.36 38.85 -1.48
#